data_AF-A0A9X0QAN0-F1
#
_entry.id   AF-A0A9X0QAN0-F1
#
_cell.length_a   1.000
_cell.length_b   1.000
_cell.length_c   1.000
_cell.angle_alpha   90.00
_cell.angle_beta   90.00
_cell.angle_gamma   90.00
#
_symmetry.space_group_name_H-M   'P 1'
#
loop_
_entity.id
_entity.type
_entity.pdbx_description
1 polymer ?
#
loop_
_entity_poly.entity_id
_entity_poly.type
_entity_poly.pdbx_seq_one_letter_code
_entity_poly.pdbx_strand_id
1 'polypeptide(L)'
;MCIIFPIARIMSSFIFIPAAPRHFSGEGVAHPVNLGVPFARLLVPLSGVMAIVGGLSIAFGYKARWGAWVLVAFLLPVTWMMHAYWKRE
;
A
#
# COMPACT_ATOMS: atom_id res chain seq x y z
N MET A 1 20.13 -16.43 13.27
CA MET A 1 19.30 -15.22 13.02
C MET A 1 19.43 -14.62 11.60
N CYS A 2 20.49 -14.86 10.82
CA CYS A 2 20.71 -14.14 9.55
C CYS A 2 19.59 -14.26 8.49
N ILE A 3 18.84 -15.37 8.43
CA ILE A 3 17.81 -15.59 7.40
C ILE A 3 16.45 -15.01 7.81
N ILE A 4 16.23 -14.77 9.11
CA ILE A 4 14.95 -14.30 9.64
C ILE A 4 14.62 -12.89 9.13
N PHE A 5 15.61 -11.99 9.09
CA PHE A 5 15.39 -10.61 8.64
C PHE A 5 15.04 -10.49 7.14
N PRO A 6 15.72 -11.18 6.19
CA PRO A 6 15.28 -11.27 4.80
C PRO A 6 13.87 -11.83 4.63
N ILE A 7 13.55 -12.94 5.30
CA ILE A 7 12.22 -13.56 5.20
C ILE A 7 11.14 -12.59 5.67
N ALA A 8 11.34 -11.95 6.83
CA ALA A 8 10.39 -10.97 7.36
C ALA A 8 10.15 -9.83 6.37
N ARG A 9 11.20 -9.27 5.76
CA ARG A 9 11.08 -8.21 4.76
C ARG A 9 10.31 -8.64 3.52
N ILE A 10 10.58 -9.83 3.00
CA ILE A 10 9.88 -10.37 1.84
C ILE A 10 8.40 -10.57 2.17
N MET A 11 8.09 -11.24 3.28
CA MET A 11 6.71 -11.50 3.69
C MET A 11 5.92 -10.21 3.93
N SER A 12 6.51 -9.22 4.62
CA SER A 12 5.85 -7.93 4.83
C SER A 12 5.61 -7.18 3.52
N SER A 13 6.53 -7.26 2.56
CA SER A 13 6.42 -6.56 1.27
C SER A 13 5.46 -7.24 0.29
N PHE A 14 5.28 -8.55 0.44
CA PHE A 14 4.48 -9.39 -0.45
C PHE A 14 2.99 -9.02 -0.45
N ILE A 15 2.50 -8.29 0.55
CA ILE A 15 1.10 -7.85 0.59
C ILE A 15 0.87 -6.66 -0.35
N PHE A 16 1.90 -5.84 -0.56
CA PHE A 16 1.79 -4.57 -1.28
C PHE A 16 2.06 -4.70 -2.78
N ILE A 17 3.10 -5.44 -3.16
CA ILE A 17 3.55 -5.54 -4.56
C ILE A 17 2.46 -6.20 -5.45
N PRO A 18 1.88 -7.36 -5.09
CA PRO A 18 0.83 -8.01 -5.89
C PRO A 18 -0.49 -7.24 -5.89
N ALA A 19 -0.73 -6.37 -4.90
CA ALA A 19 -1.92 -5.52 -4.86
C ALA A 19 -1.81 -4.30 -5.78
N ALA A 20 -0.60 -3.91 -6.18
CA ALA A 20 -0.37 -2.69 -6.97
C ALA A 20 -1.05 -2.67 -8.35
N PRO A 21 -1.09 -3.74 -9.16
CA PRO A 21 -1.75 -3.71 -10.47
C PRO A 21 -3.22 -3.29 -10.42
N ARG A 22 -3.94 -3.68 -9.36
CA ARG A 22 -5.34 -3.29 -9.15
C ARG A 22 -5.52 -1.78 -8.99
N HIS A 23 -4.51 -1.06 -8.50
CA HIS A 23 -4.58 0.40 -8.33
C HIS A 23 -4.59 1.17 -9.66
N PHE A 24 -4.23 0.51 -10.76
CA PHE A 24 -4.24 1.09 -12.10
C PHE A 24 -5.44 0.61 -12.94
N SER A 25 -6.31 -0.24 -12.37
CA SER A 25 -7.51 -0.72 -13.05
C SER A 25 -8.74 0.17 -12.76
N GLY A 26 -9.67 0.23 -13.72
CA GLY A 26 -10.92 0.97 -13.55
C GLY A 26 -11.72 0.51 -12.32
N GLU A 27 -11.77 -0.80 -12.08
CA GLU A 27 -12.43 -1.38 -10.90
C GLU A 27 -11.76 -0.98 -9.58
N GLY A 28 -10.43 -0.93 -9.54
CA GLY A 28 -9.67 -0.52 -8.36
C GLY A 28 -9.88 0.94 -7.98
N VAL A 29 -10.16 1.80 -8.97
CA VAL A 29 -10.49 3.21 -8.74
C VAL A 29 -11.98 3.41 -8.43
N ALA A 30 -12.87 2.65 -9.07
CA ALA A 30 -14.32 2.79 -8.90
C ALA A 30 -14.79 2.55 -7.46
N HIS A 31 -14.21 1.57 -6.76
CA HIS A 31 -14.58 1.27 -5.38
C HIS A 31 -14.29 2.42 -4.39
N PRO A 32 -13.07 2.99 -4.33
CA PRO A 32 -12.79 4.20 -3.55
C PRO A 32 -13.64 5.42 -3.92
N VAL A 33 -13.97 5.59 -5.21
CA VAL A 33 -14.88 6.65 -5.66
C VAL A 33 -16.26 6.48 -5.02
N ASN A 34 -16.80 5.26 -5.01
CA ASN A 34 -18.11 4.97 -4.40
C ASN A 34 -18.10 5.12 -2.88
N LEU A 35 -16.94 4.97 -2.23
CA LEU A 35 -16.74 5.24 -0.80
C LEU A 35 -16.57 6.74 -0.47
N GLY A 36 -16.57 7.62 -1.47
CA GLY A 36 -16.43 9.06 -1.28
C GLY A 36 -14.99 9.52 -1.00
N VAL A 37 -13.98 8.75 -1.39
CA VAL A 37 -12.57 9.17 -1.25
C VAL A 37 -12.31 10.38 -2.17
N PRO A 38 -11.87 11.53 -1.62
CA PRO A 38 -11.59 12.72 -2.42
C PRO A 38 -10.44 12.43 -3.39
N PHE A 39 -10.54 12.92 -4.63
CA PHE A 39 -9.51 12.74 -5.65
C PHE A 39 -9.08 11.27 -5.88
N ALA A 40 -9.97 10.29 -5.65
CA ALA A 40 -9.67 8.86 -5.78
C ALA A 40 -8.99 8.49 -7.12
N ARG A 41 -9.41 9.10 -8.23
CA ARG A 41 -8.81 8.87 -9.56
C ARG A 41 -7.32 9.22 -9.65
N LEU A 42 -6.82 10.06 -8.74
CA LEU A 42 -5.41 10.42 -8.63
C LEU A 42 -4.73 9.66 -7.49
N LEU A 43 -5.37 9.62 -6.31
CA LEU A 43 -4.79 9.03 -5.10
C LEU A 43 -4.60 7.52 -5.21
N VAL A 44 -5.48 6.81 -5.91
CA VAL A 44 -5.42 5.35 -6.04
C VAL A 44 -4.23 4.92 -6.93
N PRO A 45 -4.02 5.46 -8.15
CA PRO A 45 -2.80 5.19 -8.90
C PRO A 45 -1.53 5.58 -8.14
N LEU A 46 -1.54 6.72 -7.42
CA LEU A 46 -0.42 7.16 -6.60
C LEU A 46 -0.09 6.13 -5.51
N SER A 47 -1.10 5.59 -4.83
CA SER A 47 -0.87 4.54 -3.83
C SER A 47 -0.35 3.24 -4.44
N GLY A 48 -0.74 2.91 -5.68
CA GLY A 48 -0.12 1.83 -6.46
C GLY A 48 1.38 2.02 -6.66
N VAL A 49 1.82 3.24 -7.00
CA VAL A 49 3.25 3.59 -7.11
C VAL A 49 3.95 3.47 -5.75
N MET A 50 3.33 3.98 -4.68
CA MET A 50 3.87 3.89 -3.32
C MET A 50 4.03 2.43 -2.88
N ALA A 51 3.06 1.56 -3.19
CA ALA A 51 3.10 0.13 -2.88
C ALA A 51 4.26 -0.58 -3.59
N ILE A 52 4.51 -0.28 -4.87
CA ILE A 52 5.64 -0.86 -5.63
C ILE A 52 6.97 -0.34 -5.07
N VAL A 53 7.13 0.98 -4.97
CA VAL A 53 8.39 1.61 -4.53
C VAL A 53 8.73 1.20 -3.09
N GLY A 54 7.76 1.29 -2.18
CA GLY A 54 7.93 0.91 -0.78
C GLY A 54 8.14 -0.60 -0.62
N GLY A 55 7.33 -1.42 -1.30
CA GLY A 55 7.43 -2.88 -1.25
C GLY A 55 8.78 -3.40 -1.76
N LEU A 56 9.25 -2.94 -2.93
CA LEU A 56 10.54 -3.37 -3.47
C LEU A 56 11.72 -2.87 -2.62
N SER A 57 11.64 -1.63 -2.11
CA SER A 57 12.65 -1.08 -1.18
C SER A 57 12.83 -1.94 0.07
N ILE A 58 11.72 -2.40 0.67
CA ILE A 58 11.78 -3.28 1.84
C ILE A 58 12.23 -4.69 1.45
N ALA A 59 11.65 -5.29 0.41
CA ALA A 59 11.95 -6.66 -0.02
C ALA A 59 13.44 -6.89 -0.29
N PHE A 60 14.09 -5.96 -1.02
CA PHE A 60 15.53 -6.04 -1.31
C PHE A 60 16.42 -5.45 -0.20
N GLY A 61 15.84 -4.80 0.80
CA GLY A 61 16.59 -4.11 1.84
C GLY A 61 17.19 -2.77 1.42
N TYR A 62 16.94 -2.32 0.19
CA TYR A 62 17.46 -1.06 -0.33
C TYR A 62 16.74 0.12 0.33
N LYS A 63 17.45 0.88 1.18
CA LYS A 63 16.86 1.99 1.95
C LYS A 63 15.54 1.60 2.65
N ALA A 64 15.47 0.39 3.22
CA ALA A 64 14.24 -0.18 3.76
C ALA A 64 13.49 0.71 4.76
N ARG A 65 14.20 1.54 5.54
CA ARG A 65 13.59 2.53 6.44
C ARG A 65 12.74 3.56 5.69
N TRP A 66 13.21 4.04 4.55
CA TRP A 66 12.47 4.97 3.70
C TRP A 66 11.32 4.27 2.97
N GLY A 67 11.52 3.04 2.49
CA GLY A 67 10.44 2.22 1.93
C GLY A 67 9.30 2.00 2.94
N ALA A 68 9.63 1.76 4.22
CA ALA A 68 8.65 1.66 5.29
C ALA A 68 7.86 2.97 5.47
N TRP A 69 8.52 4.13 5.47
CA TRP A 69 7.82 5.42 5.55
C TRP A 69 6.88 5.67 4.36
N VAL A 70 7.26 5.26 3.15
CA VAL A 70 6.38 5.31 1.97
C VAL A 70 5.14 4.44 2.18
N LEU A 71 5.30 3.21 2.69
CA LEU A 71 4.16 2.34 2.99
C LEU A 71 3.31 2.87 4.15
N VAL A 72 3.88 3.53 5.15
CA VAL A 72 3.13 4.20 6.23
C VAL A 72 2.27 5.33 5.67
N ALA A 73 2.83 6.16 4.78
CA ALA A 73 2.10 7.25 4.13
C ALA A 73 0.96 6.73 3.23
N PHE A 74 1.09 5.52 2.67
CA PHE A 74 -0.01 4.81 2.00
C PHE A 74 -1.05 4.26 2.98
N LEU A 75 -0.61 3.56 4.03
CA LEU A 75 -1.48 2.85 4.97
C LEU A 75 -2.35 3.79 5.80
N LEU A 76 -1.83 4.91 6.29
CA LEU A 76 -2.59 5.79 7.18
C LEU A 76 -3.88 6.34 6.52
N PRO A 77 -3.83 6.94 5.31
CA PRO A 77 -5.03 7.44 4.65
C PRO A 77 -5.98 6.32 4.22
N VAL A 78 -5.46 5.23 3.62
CA VAL A 78 -6.34 4.15 3.13
C VAL A 78 -7.06 3.46 4.28
N THR A 79 -6.37 3.26 5.41
CA THR A 79 -7.00 2.69 6.60
C THR A 79 -8.09 3.62 7.12
N TRP A 80 -7.82 4.92 7.20
CA TRP A 80 -8.79 5.91 7.69
C TRP A 80 -10.03 6.09 6.82
N MET A 81 -9.86 6.03 5.50
CA MET A 81 -10.91 6.38 4.55
C MET A 81 -11.67 5.17 4.02
N MET A 82 -10.98 4.05 3.77
CA MET A 82 -11.57 2.87 3.13
C MET A 82 -11.75 1.70 4.09
N HIS A 83 -10.83 1.52 5.05
CA HIS A 83 -10.88 0.43 6.03
C HIS A 83 -11.30 0.91 7.42
N ALA A 84 -12.25 1.85 7.47
CA ALA A 84 -12.76 2.45 8.69
C ALA A 84 -13.69 1.50 9.47
N TYR A 85 -13.19 0.32 9.87
CA TYR A 85 -13.97 -0.70 10.60
C TYR A 85 -14.53 -0.19 11.94
N TRP A 86 -13.92 0.85 12.51
CA TRP A 86 -14.39 1.52 13.73
C TRP A 86 -15.66 2.37 13.55
N LYS A 87 -16.12 2.59 12.30
CA LYS A 87 -17.39 3.30 12.03
C LYS A 87 -18.54 2.35 11.70
N ARG A 88 -18.32 1.03 11.78
CA ARG A 88 -19.37 0.03 11.50
C ARG A 88 -20.01 -0.37 12.82
N GLU A 89 -21.33 -0.21 12.91
CA GLU A 89 -22.19 -0.73 13.98
C GLU A 89 -22.38 -2.24 13.86
#